data_AF-A0A7X9FYF8-F1
#
_entry.id   AF-A0A7X9FYF8-F1
#
_cell.length_a   1.000
_cell.length_b   1.000
_cell.length_c   1.000
_cell.angle_alpha   90.00
_cell.angle_beta   90.00
_cell.angle_gamma   90.00
#
_symmetry.space_group_name_H-M   'P 1'
#
loop_
_entity.id
_entity.type
_entity.pdbx_description
1 polymer ?
#
loop_
_entity_poly.entity_id
_entity_poly.type
_entity_poly.pdbx_seq_one_letter_code
_entity_poly.pdbx_strand_id
1 'polypeptide(L)'
;MSDIKTIGVLTSGGDAPGMNAAIRAVVRTGIYHGFKVMGIYRGYNGLLNGEMFEMDLRSVSDIINRGGTILKTVRCQAFKTEEGIKKGISMAHVFGIDAIVVIGGDGSFRGARDMARYGMKVIGIPGTIDNDIGCSEYTIGYDTCLNTVQDALDKIRDTAYSHERCSVLEVMGRHAGYIALNVAIASGAEVVVLPERPFDFNKDIIKP
;
A
#
# COMPACT_ATOMS: atom_id res chain seq x y z
N MET A 1 27.97 -16.01 -3.47
CA MET A 1 26.73 -15.27 -3.76
C MET A 1 27.11 -14.11 -4.66
N SER A 2 26.38 -13.84 -5.73
CA SER A 2 26.61 -12.62 -6.53
C SER A 2 26.33 -11.39 -5.67
N ASP A 3 27.28 -10.45 -5.64
CA ASP A 3 27.10 -9.15 -4.99
C ASP A 3 25.96 -8.41 -5.67
N ILE A 4 24.99 -7.97 -4.87
CA ILE A 4 23.88 -7.14 -5.33
C ILE A 4 24.47 -5.77 -5.67
N LYS A 5 24.29 -5.31 -6.91
CA LYS A 5 24.76 -3.99 -7.36
C LYS A 5 23.61 -3.07 -7.71
N THR A 6 22.52 -3.62 -8.26
CA THR A 6 21.35 -2.86 -8.67
C THR A 6 20.09 -3.36 -8.00
N ILE A 7 19.30 -2.45 -7.43
CA ILE A 7 17.99 -2.76 -6.86
C ILE A 7 16.89 -2.04 -7.63
N GLY A 8 15.77 -2.73 -7.86
CA GLY A 8 14.54 -2.16 -8.38
C GLY A 8 13.59 -1.76 -7.25
N VAL A 9 12.80 -0.71 -7.44
CA VAL A 9 11.71 -0.34 -6.53
C VAL A 9 10.42 -0.13 -7.32
N LEU A 10 9.32 -0.68 -6.81
CA LEU A 10 8.00 -0.57 -7.44
C LEU A 10 6.89 -0.41 -6.40
N THR A 11 5.82 0.28 -6.79
CA THR A 11 4.56 0.32 -6.04
C THR A 11 3.48 -0.46 -6.79
N SER A 12 2.73 -1.30 -6.08
CA SER A 12 1.63 -2.08 -6.66
C SER A 12 0.46 -2.22 -5.68
N GLY A 13 -0.77 -2.29 -6.20
CA GLY A 13 -2.00 -2.31 -5.41
C GLY A 13 -2.74 -0.97 -5.44
N GLY A 14 -3.64 -0.74 -4.49
CA GLY A 14 -4.15 0.62 -4.24
C GLY A 14 -3.03 1.50 -3.69
N ASP A 15 -3.01 2.78 -4.04
CA ASP A 15 -2.05 3.70 -3.45
C ASP A 15 -2.42 4.02 -2.00
N ALA A 16 -1.41 4.34 -1.20
CA ALA A 16 -1.59 4.70 0.20
C ALA A 16 -0.69 5.91 0.53
N PRO A 17 -1.16 6.84 1.40
CA PRO A 17 -0.31 7.93 1.87
C PRO A 17 0.99 7.41 2.49
N GLY A 18 2.12 7.98 2.09
CA GLY A 18 3.44 7.53 2.55
C GLY A 18 4.18 6.57 1.61
N MET A 19 3.56 6.07 0.53
CA MET A 19 4.29 5.30 -0.49
C MET A 19 5.46 6.08 -1.10
N ASN A 20 5.30 7.39 -1.33
CA ASN A 20 6.41 8.25 -1.76
C ASN A 20 7.53 8.36 -0.73
N ALA A 21 7.20 8.39 0.56
CA ALA A 21 8.20 8.40 1.63
C ALA A 21 8.99 7.07 1.65
N ALA A 22 8.30 5.94 1.44
CA ALA A 22 8.93 4.63 1.31
C ALA A 22 9.85 4.55 0.07
N ILE A 23 9.40 5.00 -1.10
CA ILE A 23 10.23 5.09 -2.31
C ILE A 23 11.49 5.94 -2.04
N ARG A 24 11.32 7.12 -1.43
CA ARG A 24 12.43 8.00 -1.07
C ARG A 24 13.42 7.31 -0.14
N ALA A 25 12.94 6.59 0.88
CA ALA A 25 13.78 5.87 1.82
C ALA A 25 14.59 4.78 1.11
N VAL A 26 13.96 3.98 0.25
CA VAL A 26 14.63 2.95 -0.55
C VAL A 26 15.70 3.56 -1.45
N VAL A 27 15.38 4.61 -2.22
CA VAL A 27 16.33 5.25 -3.15
C VAL A 27 17.51 5.85 -2.42
N ARG A 28 17.27 6.65 -1.37
CA ARG A 28 18.36 7.33 -0.64
C ARG A 28 19.26 6.34 0.10
N THR A 29 18.66 5.34 0.74
CA THR A 29 19.42 4.27 1.44
C THR A 29 20.20 3.42 0.45
N GLY A 30 19.59 3.09 -0.69
CA GLY A 30 20.24 2.34 -1.75
C GLY A 30 21.50 3.04 -2.27
N ILE A 31 21.36 4.32 -2.65
CA ILE A 31 22.49 5.14 -3.11
C ILE A 31 23.56 5.30 -2.02
N TYR A 32 23.16 5.51 -0.76
CA TYR A 32 24.10 5.64 0.36
C TYR A 32 24.98 4.39 0.53
N HIS A 33 24.42 3.19 0.31
CA HIS A 33 25.17 1.93 0.35
C HIS A 33 25.84 1.56 -0.99
N GLY A 34 25.84 2.47 -1.97
CA GLY A 34 26.51 2.27 -3.25
C GLY A 34 25.73 1.41 -4.26
N PHE A 35 24.45 1.14 -4.01
CA PHE A 35 23.60 0.46 -4.99
C PHE A 35 23.11 1.43 -6.07
N LYS A 36 23.05 0.94 -7.30
CA LYS A 36 22.25 1.56 -8.36
C LYS A 36 20.78 1.30 -8.10
N VAL A 37 19.91 2.31 -8.21
CA VAL A 37 18.47 2.16 -7.94
C VAL A 37 17.66 2.43 -9.20
N MET A 38 16.78 1.49 -9.55
CA MET A 38 15.88 1.55 -10.69
C MET A 38 14.44 1.72 -10.22
N GLY A 39 13.76 2.76 -10.68
CA GLY A 39 12.32 2.96 -10.48
C GLY A 39 11.54 2.21 -11.54
N ILE A 40 10.60 1.37 -11.13
CA ILE A 40 9.72 0.61 -12.02
C ILE A 40 8.36 1.28 -12.02
N TYR A 41 7.96 1.81 -13.17
CA TYR A 41 6.71 2.54 -13.32
C TYR A 41 5.51 1.58 -13.38
N ARG A 42 4.33 1.99 -12.89
CA ARG A 42 3.06 1.20 -12.93
C ARG A 42 3.18 -0.23 -12.37
N GLY A 43 4.04 -0.42 -11.38
CA GLY A 43 4.21 -1.70 -10.68
C GLY A 43 4.61 -2.85 -11.61
N TYR A 44 4.00 -4.02 -11.43
CA TYR A 44 4.29 -5.20 -12.25
C TYR A 44 4.03 -4.99 -13.75
N ASN A 45 3.11 -4.12 -14.12
CA ASN A 45 2.85 -3.86 -15.52
C ASN A 45 4.06 -3.22 -16.21
N GLY A 46 4.67 -2.20 -15.60
CA GLY A 46 5.88 -1.61 -16.16
C GLY A 46 7.08 -2.54 -16.07
N LEU A 47 7.16 -3.42 -15.07
CA LEU A 47 8.17 -4.48 -15.04
C LEU A 47 8.08 -5.38 -16.29
N LEU A 48 6.87 -5.78 -16.69
CA LEU A 48 6.68 -6.61 -17.89
C LEU A 48 6.99 -5.86 -19.19
N ASN A 49 6.77 -4.54 -19.21
CA ASN A 49 6.92 -3.69 -20.39
C ASN A 49 8.30 -3.03 -20.50
N GLY A 50 9.17 -3.17 -19.50
CA GLY A 50 10.45 -2.46 -19.48
C GLY A 50 10.34 -0.96 -19.16
N GLU A 51 9.25 -0.52 -18.51
CA GLU A 51 9.06 0.88 -18.11
C GLU A 51 9.84 1.17 -16.82
N MET A 52 11.17 1.24 -16.96
CA MET A 52 12.11 1.39 -15.85
C MET A 52 13.12 2.49 -16.13
N PHE A 53 13.47 3.25 -15.09
CA PHE A 53 14.43 4.35 -15.19
C PHE A 53 15.31 4.43 -13.96
N GLU A 54 16.52 4.96 -14.11
CA GLU A 54 17.43 5.15 -12.99
C GLU A 54 16.91 6.27 -12.07
N MET A 55 16.98 6.03 -10.77
CA MET A 55 16.59 7.00 -9.75
C MET A 55 17.83 7.53 -9.03
N ASP A 56 17.87 8.84 -8.81
CA ASP A 56 18.93 9.54 -8.11
C ASP A 56 18.39 10.32 -6.90
N LEU A 57 19.25 11.06 -6.21
CA LEU A 57 18.84 11.86 -5.04
C LEU A 57 17.83 12.98 -5.40
N ARG A 58 17.85 13.45 -6.65
CA ARG A 58 16.97 14.51 -7.15
C ARG A 58 15.59 13.96 -7.53
N SER A 59 15.53 12.76 -8.11
CA SER A 59 14.28 12.11 -8.52
C SER A 59 13.32 11.82 -7.35
N VAL A 60 13.86 11.77 -6.12
CA VAL A 60 13.08 11.62 -4.87
C VAL A 60 13.10 12.86 -3.98
N SER A 61 13.36 14.04 -4.55
CA SER A 61 13.24 15.31 -3.84
C SER A 61 11.79 15.79 -3.79
N ASP A 62 11.40 16.43 -2.69
CA ASP A 62 10.05 17.00 -2.45
C ASP A 62 8.86 16.04 -2.60
N ILE A 63 9.09 14.72 -2.47
CA ILE A 63 8.02 13.71 -2.50
C ILE A 63 7.61 13.20 -1.13
N ILE A 64 8.39 13.47 -0.07
CA ILE A 64 8.19 12.86 1.26
C ILE A 64 6.84 13.20 1.88
N ASN A 65 6.33 14.40 1.60
CA ASN A 65 5.06 14.94 2.09
C ASN A 65 3.91 14.79 1.06
N ARG A 66 4.15 14.16 -0.09
CA ARG A 66 3.12 14.00 -1.14
C ARG A 66 2.41 12.66 -0.99
N GLY A 67 1.07 12.68 -1.06
CA GLY A 67 0.24 11.48 -1.16
C GLY A 67 0.45 10.72 -2.48
N GLY A 68 -0.13 9.52 -2.54
CA GLY A 68 -0.03 8.62 -3.69
C GLY A 68 1.39 8.08 -3.93
N THR A 69 1.67 7.73 -5.18
CA THR A 69 2.98 7.20 -5.62
C THR A 69 3.46 7.88 -6.91
N ILE A 70 4.70 8.37 -6.93
CA ILE A 70 5.34 8.91 -8.14
C ILE A 70 5.61 7.83 -9.20
N LEU A 71 5.75 6.57 -8.78
CA LEU A 71 5.95 5.44 -9.69
C LEU A 71 4.62 4.93 -10.29
N LYS A 72 3.48 5.44 -9.81
CA LYS A 72 2.14 4.96 -10.16
C LYS A 72 1.92 3.48 -9.81
N THR A 73 0.68 3.04 -9.92
CA THR A 73 0.28 1.66 -9.68
C THR A 73 -0.83 1.27 -10.64
N VAL A 74 -0.80 0.04 -11.12
CA VAL A 74 -1.83 -0.55 -11.99
C VAL A 74 -1.97 -2.02 -11.61
N ARG A 75 -3.20 -2.56 -11.66
CA ARG A 75 -3.44 -3.99 -11.49
C ARG A 75 -2.91 -4.76 -12.70
N CYS A 76 -2.10 -5.79 -12.48
CA CYS A 76 -1.54 -6.61 -13.55
C CYS A 76 -2.04 -8.06 -13.44
N GLN A 77 -2.96 -8.46 -14.31
CA GLN A 77 -3.45 -9.85 -14.33
C GLN A 77 -2.42 -10.83 -14.91
N ALA A 78 -1.62 -10.37 -15.88
CA ALA A 78 -0.55 -11.17 -16.47
C ALA A 78 0.46 -11.63 -15.40
N PHE A 79 0.69 -10.85 -14.35
CA PHE A 79 1.60 -11.22 -13.26
C PHE A 79 1.05 -12.30 -12.31
N LYS A 80 -0.15 -12.84 -12.57
CA LYS A 80 -0.68 -14.03 -11.88
C LYS A 80 -0.31 -15.34 -12.58
N THR A 81 0.19 -15.28 -13.80
CA THR A 81 0.61 -16.46 -14.57
C THR A 81 2.11 -16.68 -14.44
N GLU A 82 2.53 -17.94 -14.54
CA GLU A 82 3.95 -18.30 -14.53
C GLU A 82 4.72 -17.61 -15.67
N GLU A 83 4.12 -17.52 -16.86
CA GLU A 83 4.69 -16.82 -18.01
C GLU A 83 4.95 -15.34 -17.71
N GLY A 84 3.98 -14.64 -17.11
CA GLY A 84 4.16 -13.25 -16.72
C GLY A 84 5.26 -13.07 -15.69
N ILE A 85 5.32 -13.94 -14.67
CA ILE A 85 6.37 -13.88 -13.65
C ILE A 85 7.75 -14.06 -14.28
N LYS A 86 7.94 -15.11 -15.10
CA LYS A 86 9.22 -15.35 -15.80
C LYS A 86 9.59 -14.20 -16.72
N LYS A 87 8.63 -13.64 -17.46
CA LYS A 87 8.85 -12.45 -18.31
C LYS A 87 9.32 -11.26 -17.48
N GLY A 88 8.71 -11.01 -16.32
CA GLY A 88 9.10 -9.92 -15.42
C GLY A 88 10.51 -10.09 -14.86
N ILE A 89 10.87 -11.31 -14.47
CA ILE A 89 12.23 -11.64 -13.99
C ILE A 89 13.26 -11.47 -15.11
N SER A 90 12.98 -11.99 -16.30
CA SER A 90 13.84 -11.81 -17.46
C SER A 90 14.04 -10.32 -17.78
N MET A 91 12.96 -9.52 -17.72
CA MET A 91 13.05 -8.08 -17.96
C MET A 91 13.87 -7.37 -16.87
N ALA A 92 13.72 -7.75 -15.61
CA ALA A 92 14.57 -7.25 -14.53
C ALA A 92 16.06 -7.52 -14.81
N HIS A 93 16.40 -8.72 -15.27
CA HIS A 93 17.78 -9.07 -15.64
C HIS A 93 18.29 -8.32 -16.86
N VAL A 94 17.45 -8.03 -17.87
CA VAL A 94 17.82 -7.19 -19.02
C VAL A 94 18.25 -5.79 -18.58
N PHE A 95 17.60 -5.24 -17.54
CA PHE A 95 17.96 -3.96 -16.95
C PHE A 95 19.03 -4.06 -15.84
N GLY A 96 19.59 -5.26 -15.63
CA GLY A 96 20.64 -5.51 -14.66
C GLY A 96 20.20 -5.41 -13.20
N ILE A 97 18.91 -5.61 -12.91
CA ILE A 97 18.35 -5.58 -11.55
C ILE A 97 18.60 -6.92 -10.86
N ASP A 98 19.25 -6.88 -9.69
CA ASP A 98 19.62 -8.06 -8.89
C ASP A 98 18.61 -8.38 -7.78
N ALA A 99 17.88 -7.37 -7.30
CA ALA A 99 16.86 -7.50 -6.28
C ALA A 99 15.75 -6.44 -6.44
N ILE A 100 14.53 -6.72 -5.97
CA ILE A 100 13.38 -5.80 -6.10
C ILE A 100 12.74 -5.54 -4.73
N VAL A 101 12.52 -4.26 -4.42
CA VAL A 101 11.69 -3.81 -3.30
C VAL A 101 10.28 -3.53 -3.81
N VAL A 102 9.30 -4.26 -3.27
CA VAL A 102 7.89 -4.17 -3.62
C VAL A 102 7.15 -3.48 -2.49
N ILE A 103 6.60 -2.30 -2.76
CA ILE A 103 5.76 -1.55 -1.82
C ILE A 103 4.30 -1.77 -2.21
N GLY A 104 3.48 -2.31 -1.29
CA GLY A 104 2.07 -2.57 -1.57
C GLY A 104 1.39 -3.46 -0.54
N GLY A 105 0.19 -3.93 -0.90
CA GLY A 105 -0.60 -4.85 -0.06
C GLY A 105 -0.44 -6.33 -0.42
N ASP A 106 -1.38 -7.16 0.03
CA ASP A 106 -1.34 -8.62 -0.08
C ASP A 106 -1.15 -9.13 -1.52
N GLY A 107 -1.90 -8.57 -2.47
CA GLY A 107 -1.78 -8.93 -3.89
C GLY A 107 -0.38 -8.66 -4.46
N SER A 108 0.28 -7.61 -3.96
CA SER A 108 1.65 -7.28 -4.33
C SER A 108 2.64 -8.26 -3.70
N PHE A 109 2.43 -8.64 -2.45
CA PHE A 109 3.28 -9.63 -1.78
C PHE A 109 3.16 -11.03 -2.39
N ARG A 110 1.99 -11.39 -2.91
CA ARG A 110 1.84 -12.60 -3.72
C ARG A 110 2.77 -12.58 -4.95
N GLY A 111 2.77 -11.49 -5.71
CA GLY A 111 3.67 -11.33 -6.86
C GLY A 111 5.14 -11.36 -6.48
N ALA A 112 5.51 -10.73 -5.35
CA ALA A 112 6.86 -10.77 -4.81
C ALA A 112 7.28 -12.20 -4.44
N ARG A 113 6.45 -12.92 -3.66
CA ARG A 113 6.70 -14.32 -3.28
C ARG A 113 6.86 -15.22 -4.50
N ASP A 114 6.01 -15.04 -5.51
CA ASP A 114 6.06 -15.86 -6.70
C ASP A 114 7.33 -15.58 -7.51
N MET A 115 7.80 -14.32 -7.60
CA MET A 115 9.14 -14.03 -8.14
C MET A 115 10.28 -14.65 -7.33
N ALA A 116 10.18 -14.63 -6.00
CA ALA A 116 11.18 -15.20 -5.10
C ALA A 116 11.39 -16.70 -5.34
N ARG A 117 10.29 -17.42 -5.59
CA ARG A 117 10.32 -18.85 -5.92
C ARG A 117 11.10 -19.16 -7.19
N TYR A 118 11.16 -18.21 -8.14
CA TYR A 118 11.94 -18.33 -9.36
C TYR A 118 13.35 -17.71 -9.26
N GLY A 119 13.80 -17.40 -8.03
CA GLY A 119 15.19 -17.01 -7.76
C GLY A 119 15.47 -15.50 -7.73
N MET A 120 14.47 -14.64 -7.97
CA MET A 120 14.63 -13.20 -7.83
C MET A 120 14.65 -12.81 -6.34
N LYS A 121 15.64 -12.03 -5.91
CA LYS A 121 15.68 -11.53 -4.53
C LYS A 121 14.64 -10.42 -4.38
N VAL A 122 13.75 -10.53 -3.39
CA VAL A 122 12.67 -9.56 -3.19
C VAL A 122 12.49 -9.20 -1.73
N ILE A 123 12.06 -7.97 -1.47
CA ILE A 123 11.62 -7.50 -0.16
C ILE A 123 10.25 -6.84 -0.32
N GLY A 124 9.33 -7.15 0.58
CA GLY A 124 8.01 -6.52 0.66
C GLY A 124 7.99 -5.42 1.72
N ILE A 125 7.44 -4.26 1.40
CA ILE A 125 7.12 -3.18 2.34
C ILE A 125 5.59 -3.01 2.37
N PRO A 126 4.94 -3.14 3.54
CA PRO A 126 3.49 -3.07 3.65
C PRO A 126 2.99 -1.64 3.40
N GLY A 127 2.38 -1.41 2.23
CA GLY A 127 1.78 -0.15 1.83
C GLY A 127 0.33 -0.33 1.44
N THR A 128 -0.57 -0.09 2.39
CA THR A 128 -2.02 -0.17 2.23
C THR A 128 -2.69 0.60 3.37
N ILE A 129 -3.88 1.13 3.14
CA ILE A 129 -4.70 1.74 4.20
C ILE A 129 -5.47 0.69 5.01
N ASP A 130 -5.64 -0.53 4.51
CA ASP A 130 -6.57 -1.51 5.09
C ASP A 130 -6.04 -2.15 6.41
N ASN A 131 -4.75 -1.98 6.73
CA ASN A 131 -4.05 -2.62 7.85
C ASN A 131 -4.22 -4.14 7.93
N ASP A 132 -4.31 -4.81 6.77
CA ASP A 132 -4.66 -6.22 6.63
C ASP A 132 -3.46 -7.12 6.25
N ILE A 133 -2.24 -6.65 6.49
CA ILE A 133 -1.02 -7.39 6.14
C ILE A 133 -0.49 -8.16 7.34
N GLY A 134 -0.43 -9.48 7.20
CA GLY A 134 0.13 -10.36 8.23
C GLY A 134 1.57 -10.00 8.60
N CYS A 135 1.92 -10.22 9.87
CA CYS A 135 3.24 -9.95 10.45
C CYS A 135 3.63 -8.47 10.53
N SER A 136 2.69 -7.53 10.35
CA SER A 136 2.86 -6.11 10.65
C SER A 136 1.67 -5.62 11.47
N GLU A 137 1.92 -4.93 12.58
CA GLU A 137 0.84 -4.31 13.38
C GLU A 137 0.24 -3.09 12.68
N TYR A 138 1.07 -2.39 11.89
CA TYR A 138 0.69 -1.20 11.13
C TYR A 138 1.16 -1.29 9.68
N THR A 139 0.37 -0.76 8.76
CA THR A 139 0.71 -0.61 7.34
C THR A 139 0.89 0.87 6.98
N ILE A 140 1.79 1.17 6.03
CA ILE A 140 2.04 2.54 5.58
C ILE A 140 0.76 3.07 4.91
N GLY A 141 0.23 4.16 5.49
CA GLY A 141 -0.97 4.86 5.04
C GLY A 141 -2.20 4.66 5.90
N TYR A 142 -2.20 3.65 6.79
CA TYR A 142 -3.32 3.41 7.71
C TYR A 142 -3.61 4.61 8.62
N ASP A 143 -2.59 5.11 9.31
CA ASP A 143 -2.75 6.26 10.23
C ASP A 143 -3.28 7.53 9.53
N THR A 144 -2.75 7.86 8.36
CA THR A 144 -3.26 9.00 7.57
C THR A 144 -4.72 8.79 7.14
N CYS A 145 -5.12 7.54 6.85
CA CYS A 145 -6.51 7.21 6.56
C CYS A 145 -7.40 7.41 7.79
N LEU A 146 -6.98 6.96 8.98
CA LEU A 146 -7.73 7.17 10.23
C LEU A 146 -7.98 8.66 10.49
N ASN A 147 -6.94 9.49 10.38
CA ASN A 147 -7.07 10.95 10.57
C ASN A 147 -8.02 11.59 9.53
N THR A 148 -7.99 11.12 8.28
CA THR A 148 -8.90 11.59 7.23
C THR A 148 -10.36 11.28 7.57
N VAL A 149 -10.63 10.06 8.05
CA VAL A 149 -11.99 9.65 8.42
C VAL A 149 -12.46 10.39 9.68
N GLN A 150 -11.58 10.55 10.67
CA GLN A 150 -11.88 11.30 11.89
C GLN A 150 -12.30 12.75 11.58
N ASP A 151 -11.53 13.44 10.74
CA ASP A 151 -11.83 14.82 10.31
C ASP A 151 -13.17 14.93 9.57
N ALA A 152 -13.55 13.93 8.78
CA ALA A 152 -14.87 13.86 8.15
C ALA A 152 -15.99 13.65 9.18
N LEU A 153 -15.77 12.77 10.16
CA LEU A 153 -16.74 12.46 11.20
C LEU A 153 -16.98 13.66 12.12
N ASP A 154 -15.93 14.37 12.52
CA ASP A 154 -16.04 15.58 13.37
C ASP A 154 -16.94 16.64 12.71
N LYS A 155 -16.80 16.85 11.39
CA LYS A 155 -17.66 17.76 10.61
C LYS A 155 -19.12 17.32 10.57
N ILE A 156 -19.37 16.01 10.50
CA ILE A 156 -20.74 15.46 10.52
C ILE A 156 -21.35 15.62 11.92
N ARG A 157 -20.56 15.46 12.98
CA ARG A 157 -21.03 15.51 14.37
C ARG A 157 -21.62 16.89 14.73
N ASP A 158 -20.97 17.96 14.29
CA ASP A 158 -21.43 19.33 14.58
C ASP A 158 -22.86 19.61 14.06
N THR A 159 -23.20 19.08 12.88
CA THR A 159 -24.55 19.22 12.32
C THR A 159 -25.54 18.21 12.89
N ALA A 160 -25.09 17.00 13.21
CA ALA A 160 -25.93 15.96 13.80
C ALA A 160 -26.48 16.37 15.17
N TYR A 161 -25.64 16.97 16.02
CA TYR A 161 -26.05 17.50 17.33
C TYR A 161 -27.08 18.62 17.21
N SER A 162 -26.87 19.53 16.26
CA SER A 162 -27.72 20.72 16.06
C SER A 162 -29.15 20.38 15.59
N HIS A 163 -29.34 19.22 14.95
CA HIS A 163 -30.62 18.83 14.35
C HIS A 163 -31.18 17.51 14.89
N GLU A 164 -30.62 16.97 15.97
CA GLU A 164 -31.02 15.69 16.58
C GLU A 164 -31.07 14.55 15.54
N ARG A 165 -30.03 14.43 14.70
CA ARG A 165 -29.98 13.46 13.59
C ARG A 165 -29.02 12.31 13.88
N CYS A 166 -29.41 11.11 13.44
CA CYS A 166 -28.50 9.99 13.28
C CYS A 166 -27.80 10.08 11.91
N SER A 167 -26.49 9.81 11.88
CA SER A 167 -25.68 9.79 10.66
C SER A 167 -24.99 8.44 10.51
N VAL A 168 -24.92 7.94 9.27
CA VAL A 168 -24.19 6.70 8.93
C VAL A 168 -22.97 7.07 8.10
N LEU A 169 -21.81 6.59 8.52
CA LEU A 169 -20.54 6.80 7.82
C LEU A 169 -19.99 5.46 7.32
N GLU A 170 -19.89 5.30 6.02
CA GLU A 170 -19.21 4.17 5.38
C GLU A 170 -17.72 4.48 5.23
N VAL A 171 -16.87 3.55 5.63
CA VAL A 171 -15.40 3.69 5.55
C VAL A 171 -14.78 2.53 4.77
N MET A 172 -13.57 2.75 4.27
CA MET A 172 -12.78 1.71 3.59
C MET A 172 -12.25 0.66 4.61
N GLY A 173 -11.51 -0.33 4.12
CA GLY A 173 -10.99 -1.45 4.94
C GLY A 173 -11.16 -2.81 4.28
N ARG A 174 -11.89 -2.87 3.16
CA ARG A 174 -12.11 -4.08 2.36
C ARG A 174 -12.77 -5.22 3.16
N HIS A 175 -11.98 -6.16 3.67
CA HIS A 175 -12.45 -7.29 4.49
C HIS A 175 -11.99 -7.17 5.95
N ALA A 176 -11.32 -6.06 6.29
CA ALA A 176 -10.80 -5.76 7.61
C ALA A 176 -11.52 -4.53 8.19
N GLY A 177 -12.01 -4.66 9.40
CA GLY A 177 -12.74 -3.66 10.15
C GLY A 177 -11.85 -2.69 10.94
N TYR A 178 -10.53 -2.74 10.77
CA TYR A 178 -9.59 -1.94 11.57
C TYR A 178 -9.82 -0.43 11.47
N ILE A 179 -10.14 0.09 10.27
CA ILE A 179 -10.45 1.51 10.09
C ILE A 179 -11.71 1.86 10.87
N ALA A 180 -12.81 1.14 10.61
CA ALA A 180 -14.10 1.38 11.25
C ALA A 180 -14.01 1.32 12.78
N LEU A 181 -13.35 0.28 13.31
CA LEU A 181 -13.20 0.09 14.75
C LEU A 181 -12.40 1.22 15.42
N ASN A 182 -11.22 1.56 14.88
CA ASN A 182 -10.34 2.54 15.54
C ASN A 182 -10.89 3.96 15.42
N VAL A 183 -11.47 4.34 14.27
CA VAL A 183 -12.15 5.64 14.12
C VAL A 183 -13.33 5.73 15.08
N ALA A 184 -14.15 4.68 15.18
CA ALA A 184 -15.29 4.67 16.08
C ALA A 184 -14.90 4.90 17.54
N ILE A 185 -13.82 4.23 18.00
CA ILE A 185 -13.29 4.43 19.36
C ILE A 185 -12.78 5.86 19.54
N ALA A 186 -12.04 6.40 18.55
CA ALA A 186 -11.48 7.74 18.63
C ALA A 186 -12.53 8.85 18.60
N SER A 187 -13.63 8.64 17.89
CA SER A 187 -14.67 9.65 17.66
C SER A 187 -15.93 9.48 18.51
N GLY A 188 -16.07 8.36 19.23
CA GLY A 188 -17.23 8.05 20.06
C GLY A 188 -18.46 7.66 19.25
N ALA A 189 -18.30 6.79 18.26
CA ALA A 189 -19.45 6.27 17.51
C ALA A 189 -20.29 5.33 18.38
N GLU A 190 -21.61 5.50 18.35
CA GLU A 190 -22.56 4.72 19.15
C GLU A 190 -22.60 3.24 18.72
N VAL A 191 -22.58 3.01 17.40
CA VAL A 191 -22.67 1.67 16.81
C VAL A 191 -21.60 1.51 15.73
N VAL A 192 -20.97 0.32 15.71
CA VAL A 192 -19.94 -0.04 14.72
C VAL A 192 -20.30 -1.37 14.11
N VAL A 193 -20.38 -1.40 12.78
CA VAL A 193 -20.61 -2.63 12.01
C VAL A 193 -19.29 -3.05 11.37
N LEU A 194 -18.85 -4.27 11.65
CA LEU A 194 -17.56 -4.81 11.22
C LEU A 194 -17.75 -6.10 10.42
N PRO A 195 -16.93 -6.36 9.39
CA PRO A 195 -17.00 -7.62 8.63
C PRO A 195 -16.62 -8.85 9.47
N GLU A 196 -15.82 -8.70 10.53
CA GLU A 196 -15.37 -9.80 11.39
C GLU A 196 -16.43 -10.30 12.37
N ARG A 197 -17.53 -9.56 12.55
CA ARG A 197 -18.61 -9.92 13.49
C ARG A 197 -19.96 -9.86 12.80
N PRO A 198 -20.80 -10.91 12.92
CA PRO A 198 -22.19 -10.80 12.49
C PRO A 198 -22.89 -9.72 13.32
N PHE A 199 -23.82 -9.00 12.71
CA PHE A 199 -24.67 -8.01 13.39
C PHE A 199 -26.15 -8.29 13.09
N ASP A 200 -27.01 -7.93 14.03
CA ASP A 200 -28.47 -7.93 13.89
C ASP A 200 -28.98 -6.49 13.99
N PHE A 201 -29.68 -6.04 12.95
CA PHE A 201 -30.17 -4.66 12.86
C PHE A 201 -31.13 -4.29 14.01
N ASN A 202 -32.01 -5.20 14.43
CA ASN A 202 -33.02 -4.90 15.45
C ASN A 202 -32.43 -4.88 16.86
N LYS A 203 -31.34 -5.63 17.07
CA LYS A 203 -30.68 -5.74 18.37
C LYS A 203 -29.54 -4.73 18.51
N ASP A 204 -28.64 -4.68 17.54
CA ASP A 204 -27.36 -3.97 17.67
C ASP A 204 -27.43 -2.53 17.14
N ILE A 205 -28.48 -2.16 16.37
CA ILE A 205 -28.63 -0.82 15.78
C ILE A 205 -29.86 -0.06 16.32
N ILE A 206 -31.05 -0.71 16.40
CA ILE A 206 -32.27 -0.03 16.89
C ILE A 206 -32.31 0.07 18.43
N LYS A 207 -31.70 -0.90 19.13
CA LYS A 207 -31.67 -0.98 20.60
C LYS A 207 -30.24 -1.10 21.14
N PRO A 208 -29.33 -0.17 20.80
CA PRO A 208 -27.98 -0.18 21.35
C PRO A 208 -28.00 -0.05 22.89
#